data_AF-A0A1Z1WQC1-F1
#
_entry.id   AF-A0A1Z1WQC1-F1
#
_cell.length_a   1.000
_cell.length_b   1.000
_cell.length_c   1.000
_cell.angle_alpha   90.00
_cell.angle_beta   90.00
_cell.angle_gamma   90.00
#
_symmetry.space_group_name_H-M   'P 1'
#
loop_
_entity.id
_entity.type
_entity.pdbx_description
1 polymer ?
#
loop_
_entity_poly.entity_id
_entity_poly.type
_entity_poly.pdbx_seq_one_letter_code
_entity_poly.pdbx_strand_id
1 'polypeptide(L)'
;MSNARQEHPDSSTTLTDEELRTLDAHWRAANYLAVGQIYLLSNPLLTEPLRPEHVKPRLLGHWGTSPGLNLVHTHLNRIIKERGQDALCVWGPGHGGPAVLANAWLEGSYSQTYPDVTRDAVGMERLFRQFSFPAEYRATSPRRPLAPSMRAVNSATPCPTPTAPPSTIRSSLSPV
;
A
#
# COMPACT_ATOMS: atom_id res chain seq x y z
N MET A 1 -22.06 33.28 19.40
CA MET A 1 -22.24 31.88 18.94
C MET A 1 -21.15 31.05 19.61
N SER A 2 -21.53 30.24 20.59
CA SER A 2 -20.62 29.51 21.48
C SER A 2 -19.89 28.41 20.71
N ASN A 3 -18.56 28.43 20.74
CA ASN A 3 -17.72 27.41 20.14
C ASN A 3 -17.62 26.24 21.12
N ALA A 4 -18.62 25.36 21.09
CA ALA A 4 -18.61 24.15 21.89
C ALA A 4 -17.49 23.25 21.36
N ARG A 5 -16.40 23.11 22.14
CA ARG A 5 -15.49 21.97 22.00
C ARG A 5 -16.37 20.73 22.14
N GLN A 6 -16.52 19.98 21.06
CA GLN A 6 -17.03 18.61 21.16
C GLN A 6 -16.03 17.85 22.02
N GLU A 7 -16.42 17.58 23.28
CA GLU A 7 -15.73 16.63 24.12
C GLU A 7 -15.90 15.26 23.47
N HIS A 8 -14.84 14.81 22.81
CA HIS A 8 -14.75 13.43 22.33
C HIS A 8 -14.69 12.52 23.57
N PRO A 9 -15.61 11.55 23.71
CA PRO A 9 -15.62 10.62 24.83
C PRO A 9 -14.27 9.89 24.85
N ASP A 10 -13.66 9.81 26.04
CA ASP A 10 -12.32 9.28 26.32
C ASP A 10 -11.85 8.24 25.29
N SER A 11 -11.17 8.72 24.24
CA SER A 11 -10.41 7.86 23.36
C SER A 11 -9.30 7.30 24.23
N SER A 12 -9.37 6.02 24.59
CA SER A 12 -8.28 5.36 25.31
C SER A 12 -6.98 5.70 24.60
N THR A 13 -6.10 6.45 25.26
CA THR A 13 -4.86 6.99 24.67
C THR A 13 -3.88 5.89 24.27
N THR A 14 -4.18 4.66 24.67
CA THR A 14 -3.38 3.45 24.45
C THR A 14 -3.98 2.63 23.31
N LEU A 15 -3.14 2.33 22.33
CA LEU A 15 -3.46 1.38 21.27
C LEU A 15 -3.71 0.00 21.87
N THR A 16 -4.78 -0.66 21.45
CA THR A 16 -4.95 -2.09 21.70
C THR A 16 -3.92 -2.89 20.90
N ASP A 17 -3.61 -4.11 21.37
CA ASP A 17 -2.69 -5.00 20.66
C ASP A 17 -3.15 -5.31 19.22
N GLU A 18 -4.46 -5.35 18.99
CA GLU A 18 -5.02 -5.61 17.67
C GLU A 18 -4.84 -4.43 16.71
N GLU A 19 -5.06 -3.20 17.20
CA GLU A 19 -4.77 -2.01 16.42
C GLU A 19 -3.28 -1.92 16.10
N LEU A 20 -2.41 -2.22 17.06
CA LEU A 20 -0.97 -2.23 16.84
C LEU A 20 -0.56 -3.27 15.78
N ARG A 21 -1.12 -4.49 15.84
CA ARG A 21 -0.90 -5.52 14.81
C ARG A 21 -1.36 -5.08 13.43
N THR A 22 -2.51 -4.41 13.35
CA THR A 22 -3.05 -3.91 12.07
C THR A 22 -2.16 -2.82 11.48
N LEU A 23 -1.67 -1.89 12.31
CA LEU A 23 -0.74 -0.85 11.88
C LEU A 23 0.60 -1.43 11.42
N ASP A 24 1.16 -2.38 12.18
CA ASP A 24 2.40 -3.08 11.80
C ASP A 24 2.23 -3.83 10.47
N ALA A 25 1.12 -4.53 10.28
CA ALA A 25 0.82 -5.25 9.05
C ALA A 25 0.72 -4.29 7.85
N HIS A 26 0.04 -3.15 7.99
CA HIS A 26 -0.02 -2.12 6.94
C HIS A 26 1.37 -1.57 6.63
N TRP A 27 2.14 -1.20 7.66
CA TRP A 27 3.49 -0.66 7.49
C TRP A 27 4.42 -1.64 6.77
N ARG A 28 4.39 -2.91 7.15
CA ARG A 28 5.17 -3.99 6.50
C ARG A 28 4.71 -4.23 5.06
N ALA A 29 3.40 -4.22 4.80
CA ALA A 29 2.87 -4.33 3.44
C ALA A 29 3.33 -3.16 2.57
N ALA A 30 3.28 -1.92 3.07
CA ALA A 30 3.76 -0.75 2.34
C ALA A 30 5.27 -0.81 2.08
N ASN A 31 6.05 -1.29 3.05
CA ASN A 31 7.49 -1.51 2.88
C ASN A 31 7.79 -2.57 1.82
N TYR A 32 7.06 -3.69 1.84
CA TYR A 32 7.18 -4.74 0.83
C TYR A 32 6.89 -4.22 -0.58
N LEU A 33 5.80 -3.46 -0.74
CA LEU A 33 5.44 -2.84 -2.01
C LEU A 33 6.50 -1.82 -2.47
N ALA A 34 7.10 -1.06 -1.56
CA ALA A 34 8.18 -0.12 -1.89
C ALA A 34 9.44 -0.86 -2.39
N VAL A 35 9.81 -1.97 -1.74
CA VAL A 35 10.90 -2.86 -2.21
C VAL A 35 10.54 -3.45 -3.58
N GLY A 36 9.34 -4.02 -3.73
CA GLY A 36 8.90 -4.58 -5.01
C GLY A 36 8.99 -3.58 -6.17
N GLN A 37 8.56 -2.34 -5.94
CA GLN A 37 8.71 -1.24 -6.92
C GLN A 37 10.16 -0.96 -7.29
N ILE A 38 11.10 -0.99 -6.34
CA ILE A 38 12.51 -0.67 -6.62
C ILE A 38 13.20 -1.84 -7.34
N TYR A 39 12.89 -3.09 -6.97
CA TYR A 39 13.70 -4.25 -7.33
C TYR A 39 13.04 -5.23 -8.32
N LEU A 40 11.72 -5.41 -8.32
CA LEU A 40 11.09 -6.55 -9.01
C LEU A 40 10.44 -6.18 -10.35
N LEU A 41 10.54 -7.10 -11.31
CA LEU A 41 9.84 -7.10 -12.61
C LEU A 41 8.64 -8.03 -12.64
N SER A 42 8.72 -9.15 -11.93
CA SER A 42 7.73 -10.22 -11.89
C SER A 42 7.82 -10.97 -10.56
N ASN A 43 6.98 -11.99 -10.37
CA ASN A 43 6.89 -12.77 -9.12
C ASN A 43 6.67 -11.87 -7.89
N PRO A 44 5.67 -10.96 -7.92
CA PRO A 44 5.51 -9.91 -6.92
C PRO A 44 5.14 -10.43 -5.53
N LEU A 45 4.71 -11.69 -5.41
CA LEU A 45 4.35 -12.33 -4.14
C LEU A 45 5.33 -13.45 -3.74
N LEU A 46 6.41 -13.64 -4.50
CA LEU A 46 7.39 -14.71 -4.28
C LEU A 46 6.76 -16.11 -4.18
N THR A 47 5.79 -16.41 -5.05
CA THR A 47 5.11 -17.73 -5.11
C THR A 47 6.05 -18.85 -5.59
N GLU A 48 7.17 -18.47 -6.20
CA GLU A 48 8.30 -19.32 -6.53
C GLU A 48 9.60 -18.70 -5.99
N PRO A 49 10.68 -19.50 -5.81
CA PRO A 49 11.97 -18.97 -5.37
C PRO A 49 12.44 -17.79 -6.22
N LEU A 50 13.03 -16.78 -5.57
CA LEU A 50 13.51 -15.58 -6.26
C LEU A 50 14.69 -15.93 -7.18
N ARG A 51 14.60 -15.54 -8.46
CA ARG A 51 15.62 -15.75 -9.48
C ARG A 51 16.06 -14.40 -10.07
N PRO A 52 17.29 -14.28 -10.61
CA PRO A 52 17.79 -13.02 -11.16
C PRO A 52 16.87 -12.37 -12.21
N GLU A 53 16.19 -13.18 -13.02
CA GLU A 53 15.24 -12.73 -14.05
C GLU A 53 13.98 -12.03 -13.48
N HIS A 54 13.67 -12.22 -12.19
CA HIS A 54 12.61 -11.48 -11.51
C HIS A 54 13.04 -10.08 -11.09
N VAL A 55 14.34 -9.79 -11.10
CA VAL A 55 14.92 -8.52 -10.64
C VAL A 55 15.13 -7.59 -11.83
N LYS A 56 14.88 -6.30 -11.62
CA LYS A 56 15.13 -5.27 -12.64
C LYS A 56 16.61 -5.24 -13.02
N PRO A 57 16.95 -5.19 -14.32
CA PRO A 57 18.35 -5.10 -14.77
C PRO A 57 18.99 -3.76 -14.36
N ARG A 58 18.17 -2.72 -14.11
CA ARG A 58 18.61 -1.43 -13.59
C ARG A 58 17.79 -1.06 -12.37
N LEU A 59 18.45 -0.97 -11.23
CA LEU A 59 17.83 -0.61 -9.96
C LEU A 59 17.75 0.91 -9.83
N LEU A 60 16.52 1.44 -9.88
CA LEU A 60 16.26 2.87 -9.80
C LEU A 60 15.19 3.14 -8.73
N GLY A 61 15.54 3.95 -7.75
CA GLY A 61 14.66 4.32 -6.64
C GLY A 61 15.46 4.54 -5.36
N HIS A 62 14.79 5.10 -4.34
CA HIS A 62 15.43 5.39 -3.06
C HIS A 62 14.73 4.63 -1.94
N TRP A 63 15.46 3.71 -1.33
CA TRP A 63 14.98 2.97 -0.17
C TRP A 63 15.05 3.79 1.12
N GLY A 64 16.14 4.54 1.34
CA GLY A 64 16.51 5.06 2.67
C GLY A 64 15.41 5.83 3.42
N THR A 65 14.60 6.63 2.73
CA THR A 65 13.49 7.37 3.36
C THR A 65 12.17 6.59 3.41
N SER A 66 12.00 5.56 2.57
CA SER A 66 10.71 4.89 2.33
C SER A 66 10.10 4.25 3.59
N PRO A 67 10.83 3.51 4.44
CA PRO A 67 10.27 2.94 5.67
C PRO A 67 9.73 3.98 6.64
N GLY A 68 10.43 5.11 6.79
CA GLY A 68 10.01 6.21 7.65
C GLY A 68 8.74 6.88 7.13
N LEU A 69 8.66 7.12 5.82
CA LEU A 69 7.46 7.67 5.19
C LEU A 69 6.27 6.71 5.33
N ASN A 70 6.47 5.41 5.11
CA ASN A 70 5.42 4.41 5.28
C ASN A 70 4.91 4.36 6.73
N LEU A 71 5.80 4.48 7.71
CA LEU A 71 5.42 4.50 9.13
C LEU A 71 4.54 5.73 9.41
N VAL A 72 5.00 6.92 9.01
CA VAL A 72 4.26 8.17 9.20
C VAL A 72 2.91 8.11 8.47
N HIS A 73 2.87 7.61 7.24
CA HIS A 73 1.63 7.45 6.47
C HIS A 73 0.64 6.55 7.22
N THR A 74 1.10 5.39 7.70
CA THR A 74 0.28 4.42 8.43
C THR A 74 -0.41 5.05 9.64
N HIS A 75 0.36 5.76 10.46
CA HIS A 75 -0.18 6.41 11.66
C HIS A 75 -1.02 7.65 11.34
N LEU A 76 -0.66 8.42 10.31
CA LEU A 76 -1.44 9.56 9.86
C LEU A 76 -2.82 9.11 9.36
N ASN A 77 -2.88 8.03 8.57
CA ASN A 77 -4.13 7.43 8.12
C ASN A 77 -5.02 6.98 9.27
N ARG A 78 -4.44 6.40 10.33
CA ARG A 78 -5.19 6.08 11.53
C ARG A 78 -5.83 7.34 12.11
N ILE A 79 -5.05 8.39 12.35
CA ILE A 79 -5.53 9.64 12.96
C ILE A 79 -6.62 10.29 12.10
N ILE A 80 -6.45 10.31 10.77
CA ILE A 80 -7.43 10.85 9.83
C ILE A 80 -8.75 10.08 9.94
N LYS A 81 -8.71 8.75 9.94
CA LYS A 81 -9.91 7.90 10.04
C LYS A 81 -10.58 8.00 11.40
N GLU A 82 -9.80 7.92 12.48
CA GLU A 82 -10.29 7.96 13.86
C GLU A 82 -10.98 9.30 14.18
N ARG A 83 -10.48 10.40 13.61
CA ARG A 83 -11.00 11.75 13.87
C ARG A 83 -11.90 12.30 12.78
N GLY A 84 -12.11 11.56 11.68
CA GLY A 84 -12.83 12.05 10.51
C GLY A 84 -12.22 13.31 9.90
N GLN A 85 -10.90 13.49 10.00
CA GLN A 85 -10.22 14.74 9.65
C GLN A 85 -9.90 14.82 8.15
N ASP A 86 -10.32 15.89 7.48
CA ASP A 86 -9.81 16.21 6.15
C ASP A 86 -8.34 16.65 6.24
N ALA A 87 -7.47 15.99 5.48
CA ALA A 87 -6.03 16.23 5.50
C ALA A 87 -5.40 16.21 4.10
N LEU A 88 -4.37 17.06 3.92
CA LEU A 88 -3.46 17.05 2.78
C LEU A 88 -2.05 16.74 3.30
N CYS A 89 -1.41 15.71 2.75
CA CYS A 89 -0.04 15.36 3.13
C CYS A 89 0.97 15.92 2.12
N VAL A 90 2.02 16.58 2.61
CA VAL A 90 3.14 17.07 1.81
C VAL A 90 4.40 16.29 2.18
N TRP A 91 4.87 15.45 1.26
CA TRP A 91 6.04 14.61 1.48
C TRP A 91 7.33 15.33 1.09
N GLY A 92 8.02 15.92 2.08
CA GLY A 92 9.28 16.64 1.89
C GLY A 92 10.38 15.86 1.14
N PRO A 93 10.75 14.64 1.59
CA PRO A 93 11.72 13.80 0.87
C PRO A 93 11.08 13.15 -0.36
N GLY A 94 10.86 13.95 -1.41
CA GLY A 94 10.13 13.53 -2.63
C GLY A 94 10.77 12.37 -3.41
N HIS A 95 12.04 12.06 -3.15
CA HIS A 95 12.69 10.87 -3.71
C HIS A 95 12.12 9.55 -3.14
N GLY A 96 11.35 9.61 -2.05
CA GLY A 96 10.59 8.50 -1.46
C GLY A 96 9.30 8.14 -2.19
N GLY A 97 9.21 8.40 -3.50
CA GLY A 97 8.05 8.08 -4.33
C GLY A 97 7.47 6.66 -4.16
N PRO A 98 8.28 5.58 -4.01
CA PRO A 98 7.75 4.23 -3.78
C PRO A 98 6.82 4.13 -2.57
N ALA A 99 7.12 4.84 -1.48
CA ALA A 99 6.31 4.83 -0.25
C ALA A 99 4.92 5.44 -0.48
N VAL A 100 4.88 6.60 -1.15
CA VAL A 100 3.63 7.30 -1.49
C VAL A 100 2.77 6.43 -2.42
N LEU A 101 3.37 5.85 -3.45
CA LEU A 101 2.65 4.99 -4.39
C LEU A 101 2.16 3.69 -3.74
N ALA A 102 2.95 3.08 -2.86
CA ALA A 102 2.56 1.88 -2.12
C ALA A 102 1.30 2.11 -1.29
N ASN A 103 1.25 3.20 -0.53
CA ASN A 103 0.09 3.51 0.31
C ASN A 103 -1.14 3.85 -0.54
N ALA A 104 -1.01 4.63 -1.61
CA ALA A 104 -2.12 4.90 -2.53
C ALA A 104 -2.71 3.61 -3.13
N TRP A 105 -1.86 2.62 -3.42
CA TRP A 105 -2.31 1.33 -3.94
C TRP A 105 -3.01 0.48 -2.87
N LEU A 106 -2.47 0.42 -1.65
CA LEU A 106 -3.12 -0.25 -0.50
C LEU A 106 -4.47 0.37 -0.14
N GLU A 107 -4.63 1.68 -0.32
CA GLU A 107 -5.90 2.38 -0.11
C GLU A 107 -6.87 2.20 -1.28
N GLY A 108 -6.36 1.93 -2.49
CA GLY A 108 -7.12 1.79 -3.73
C GLY A 108 -7.34 3.09 -4.50
N SER A 109 -6.92 4.24 -3.96
CA SER A 109 -6.93 5.52 -4.67
C SER A 109 -6.04 5.50 -5.93
N TYR A 110 -4.97 4.69 -5.90
CA TYR A 110 -4.13 4.45 -7.08
C TYR A 110 -4.94 3.79 -8.20
N SER A 111 -5.68 2.71 -7.90
CA SER A 111 -6.45 1.96 -8.89
C SER A 111 -7.68 2.72 -9.40
N GLN A 112 -8.22 3.66 -8.63
CA GLN A 112 -9.25 4.58 -9.12
C GLN A 112 -8.72 5.50 -10.24
N THR A 113 -7.45 5.89 -10.15
CA THR A 113 -6.79 6.73 -11.15
C THR A 113 -6.21 5.91 -12.31
N TYR A 114 -5.71 4.70 -12.01
CA TYR A 114 -5.09 3.77 -12.95
C TYR A 114 -5.81 2.42 -12.88
N PRO A 115 -6.95 2.25 -13.58
CA PRO A 115 -7.77 1.03 -13.50
C PRO A 115 -7.05 -0.23 -13.98
N ASP A 116 -5.99 -0.07 -14.77
CA ASP A 116 -5.11 -1.16 -15.23
C ASP A 116 -4.19 -1.69 -14.12
N VAL A 117 -4.03 -0.97 -13.00
CA VAL A 117 -3.22 -1.39 -11.86
C VAL A 117 -4.17 -1.78 -10.71
N THR A 118 -4.80 -2.94 -10.85
CA THR A 118 -5.79 -3.50 -9.92
C THR A 118 -5.18 -3.83 -8.55
N ARG A 119 -6.04 -4.06 -7.54
CA ARG A 119 -5.63 -4.48 -6.18
C ARG A 119 -5.56 -6.00 -6.04
N ASP A 120 -4.80 -6.63 -6.94
CA ASP A 120 -4.54 -8.08 -6.97
C ASP A 120 -3.08 -8.35 -7.36
N ALA A 121 -2.72 -9.62 -7.52
CA ALA A 121 -1.35 -10.01 -7.88
C ALA A 121 -0.90 -9.46 -9.25
N VAL A 122 -1.80 -9.37 -10.23
CA VAL A 122 -1.50 -8.86 -11.58
C VAL A 122 -1.26 -7.36 -11.53
N GLY A 123 -2.12 -6.63 -10.82
CA GLY A 123 -1.93 -5.20 -10.59
C GLY A 123 -0.70 -4.89 -9.74
N MET A 124 -0.37 -5.73 -8.76
CA MET A 124 0.88 -5.60 -7.99
C MET A 124 2.12 -5.76 -8.87
N GLU A 125 2.14 -6.75 -9.78
CA GLU A 125 3.23 -6.90 -10.76
C GLU A 125 3.36 -5.64 -11.64
N ARG A 126 2.24 -5.12 -12.15
CA ARG A 126 2.21 -3.89 -12.94
C ARG A 126 2.74 -2.69 -12.14
N LEU A 127 2.33 -2.55 -10.88
CA LEU A 127 2.80 -1.53 -9.95
C LEU A 127 4.32 -1.59 -9.80
N PHE A 128 4.88 -2.79 -9.64
CA PHE A 128 6.32 -2.98 -9.45
C PHE A 128 7.07 -2.66 -10.74
N ARG A 129 6.66 -3.29 -11.84
CA ARG A 129 7.34 -3.21 -13.14
C ARG A 129 7.41 -1.79 -13.68
N GLN A 130 6.35 -0.99 -13.53
CA GLN A 130 6.27 0.37 -14.11
C GLN A 130 7.11 1.42 -13.37
N PHE A 131 7.47 1.18 -12.10
CA PHE A 131 8.22 2.16 -11.30
C PHE A 131 9.64 2.35 -11.87
N SER A 132 10.01 3.60 -12.15
CA SER A 132 11.33 3.98 -12.72
C SER A 132 11.75 3.15 -13.95
N PHE A 133 10.79 2.72 -14.77
CA PHE A 133 11.02 1.99 -16.02
C PHE A 133 10.86 2.90 -17.25
N PRO A 134 11.55 2.64 -18.38
CA PRO A 134 11.45 3.44 -19.60
C PRO A 134 10.01 3.61 -20.11
N ALA A 135 9.75 4.77 -20.73
CA ALA A 135 8.42 5.20 -21.17
C ALA A 135 7.77 4.29 -22.22
N GLU A 136 8.53 3.47 -22.94
CA GLU A 136 8.01 2.52 -23.94
C GLU A 136 7.01 1.51 -23.34
N TYR A 137 7.17 1.14 -22.06
CA TYR A 137 6.19 0.30 -21.35
C TYR A 137 4.99 1.11 -20.80
N ARG A 138 5.09 2.44 -20.72
CA ARG A 138 3.98 3.32 -20.36
C ARG A 138 3.05 3.61 -21.55
N ALA A 139 3.53 3.42 -22.78
CA ALA A 139 2.86 3.82 -24.01
C ALA A 139 1.64 2.96 -24.39
N THR A 140 1.45 1.78 -23.80
CA THR A 140 0.21 1.00 -23.92
C THR A 140 -0.92 1.53 -23.03
N SER A 141 -0.70 2.63 -22.29
CA SER A 141 -1.68 3.31 -21.44
C SER A 141 -1.79 4.77 -21.90
N PRO A 142 -3.00 5.36 -22.03
CA PRO A 142 -3.17 6.74 -22.50
C PRO A 142 -2.40 7.71 -21.58
N ARG A 143 -1.98 8.87 -22.12
CA ARG A 143 -1.19 9.92 -21.42
C ARG A 143 -1.55 9.99 -19.94
N ARG A 144 -0.70 9.41 -19.09
CA ARG A 144 -0.95 9.33 -17.66
C ARG A 144 -0.82 10.73 -17.04
N PRO A 145 -1.81 11.20 -16.28
CA PRO A 145 -1.64 12.41 -15.48
C PRO A 145 -0.46 12.24 -14.52
N LEU A 146 0.15 13.36 -14.11
CA LEU A 146 1.06 13.37 -12.95
C LEU A 146 0.37 12.67 -11.77
N ALA A 147 1.15 11.99 -10.92
CA ALA A 147 0.62 11.28 -9.75
C ALA A 147 -0.44 12.15 -9.05
N PRO A 148 -1.64 11.61 -8.76
CA PRO A 148 -2.73 12.41 -8.22
C PRO A 148 -2.26 13.12 -6.95
N SER A 149 -2.69 14.37 -6.75
CA SER A 149 -2.57 14.99 -5.44
C SER A 149 -3.31 14.09 -4.45
N MET A 150 -2.56 13.60 -3.47
CA MET A 150 -3.04 12.59 -2.53
C MET A 150 -4.07 13.26 -1.60
N ARG A 151 -5.34 13.25 -2.01
CA ARG A 151 -6.45 13.49 -1.07
C ARG A 151 -6.64 12.20 -0.30
N ALA A 152 -6.62 12.29 1.03
CA ALA A 152 -7.13 11.21 1.87
C ALA A 152 -8.62 11.05 1.52
N VAL A 153 -8.96 10.01 0.76
CA VAL A 153 -10.36 9.68 0.51
C VAL A 153 -10.84 8.90 1.73
N ASN A 154 -11.66 9.55 2.56
CA ASN A 154 -12.50 8.88 3.56
C ASN A 154 -13.53 7.99 2.82
N SER A 155 -13.10 6.88 2.25
CA SER A 155 -14.01 5.86 1.70
C SER A 155 -13.99 4.65 2.63
N ALA A 156 -14.90 4.68 3.59
CA ALA A 156 -15.33 3.50 4.34
C ALA A 156 -16.11 2.56 3.41
N THR A 157 -15.44 1.99 2.41
CA THR A 157 -16.04 0.92 1.59
C THR A 157 -15.60 -0.41 2.20
N PRO A 158 -16.50 -1.18 2.85
CA PRO A 158 -16.13 -2.47 3.42
C PRO A 158 -15.71 -3.45 2.31
N CYS A 159 -14.67 -4.23 2.60
CA CYS A 159 -14.20 -5.32 1.77
C CYS A 159 -15.33 -6.35 1.56
N PRO A 160 -15.61 -6.84 0.35
CA PRO A 160 -16.50 -7.98 0.18
C PRO A 160 -15.85 -9.22 0.82
N THR A 161 -16.55 -9.81 1.79
CA THR A 161 -16.15 -11.04 2.47
C THR A 161 -16.14 -12.19 1.44
N PRO A 162 -15.05 -12.98 1.32
CA PRO A 162 -15.07 -14.18 0.50
C PRO A 162 -15.96 -15.22 1.18
N THR A 163 -17.14 -15.46 0.62
CA THR A 163 -18.00 -16.60 0.95
C THR A 163 -17.47 -17.83 0.22
N ALA A 164 -16.48 -18.51 0.82
CA ALA A 164 -16.09 -19.85 0.42
C ALA A 164 -16.24 -20.80 1.62
N PRO A 165 -16.92 -21.96 1.47
CA PRO A 165 -17.10 -22.92 2.56
C PRO A 165 -15.77 -23.60 2.92
N PRO A 166 -15.61 -24.06 4.17
CA PRO A 166 -14.35 -24.64 4.63
C PRO A 166 -14.11 -25.99 3.96
N SER A 167 -13.14 -26.07 3.04
CA SER A 167 -12.59 -27.34 2.60
C SER A 167 -11.73 -27.91 3.73
N THR A 168 -12.19 -29.02 4.31
CA THR A 168 -11.44 -29.83 5.27
C THR A 168 -10.15 -30.34 4.64
N ILE A 169 -9.00 -29.75 4.97
CA ILE A 169 -7.70 -30.33 4.65
C ILE A 169 -7.39 -31.35 5.73
N ARG A 170 -7.54 -32.63 5.37
CA ARG A 170 -7.08 -33.78 6.17
C ARG A 170 -5.55 -33.76 6.19
N SER A 171 -4.96 -33.56 7.36
CA SER A 171 -3.55 -33.82 7.60
C SER A 171 -3.29 -35.32 7.48
N SER A 172 -2.56 -35.74 6.45
CA SER A 172 -1.91 -37.06 6.40
C SER A 172 -0.41 -36.86 6.59
N LEU A 173 0.01 -36.81 7.86
CA LEU A 173 1.39 -37.07 8.23
C LEU A 173 1.54 -38.59 8.37
N SER A 174 2.41 -39.18 7.54
CA SER A 174 3.03 -40.47 7.83
C SER A 174 4.50 -40.21 8.20
N PRO A 175 5.04 -40.87 9.23
CA PRO A 175 6.35 -40.56 9.77
C PRO A 175 7.46 -41.31 9.02
N VAL A 176 8.51 -40.59 8.63
CA VAL A 176 9.93 -41.05 8.65
C VAL A 176 10.80 -39.84 8.95
#